data_AF-W6PWT3-F1
#
_entry.id   AF-W6PWT3-F1
#
_cell.length_a   1.000
_cell.length_b   1.000
_cell.length_c   1.000
_cell.angle_alpha   90.00
_cell.angle_beta   90.00
_cell.angle_gamma   90.00
#
_symmetry.space_group_name_H-M   'P 1'
#
loop_
_entity.id
_entity.type
_entity.pdbx_description
1 polymer ?
#
loop_
_entity_poly.entity_id
_entity_poly.type
_entity_poly.pdbx_seq_one_letter_code
_entity_poly.pdbx_strand_id
1 'polypeptide(L)'
;MVNKPNQSTCRFSKRISFRWLTTPAEETTDTIVMSVKDWYVDLRIETATGKIDWAIAGQRIVEGQEPLRVTFSHELDSHNAFEIADCGSFFPLPNGDDLEVGSMPRHDLPGAPDKEYEEVWRELPFREGPEGPNKGISWVLESDDGDLGSGEGEVTVSKTFIGRIWGTYLALSQTQIHSRQKTPSGDLVVKKSGADVSARREEWESGWNEKYLVGEAAGSLPSMVVGFDGEGVGSWRTPGEKVEVQGKTYIVRAFEEI
;
A
#
# COMPACT_ATOMS: atom_id res chain seq x y z
N MET A 1 -5.98 24.46 -7.46
CA MET A 1 -7.36 23.94 -7.56
C MET A 1 -7.40 22.64 -6.77
N VAL A 2 -8.41 22.47 -5.91
CA VAL A 2 -8.53 21.29 -5.04
C VAL A 2 -9.11 20.15 -5.89
N ASN A 3 -8.29 19.17 -6.26
CA ASN A 3 -8.71 18.08 -7.15
C ASN A 3 -9.20 16.83 -6.40
N LYS A 4 -9.37 16.87 -5.08
CA LYS A 4 -10.08 15.82 -4.35
C LYS A 4 -11.56 16.18 -4.29
N PRO A 5 -12.48 15.36 -4.82
CA PRO A 5 -13.90 15.63 -4.69
C PRO A 5 -14.36 15.49 -3.23
N ASN A 6 -15.23 16.38 -2.77
CA ASN A 6 -15.71 16.43 -1.38
C ASN A 6 -16.41 15.14 -0.90
N GLN A 7 -16.77 14.23 -1.80
CA GLN A 7 -17.46 12.96 -1.50
C GLN A 7 -16.53 11.74 -1.60
N SER A 8 -15.26 11.92 -1.98
CA SER A 8 -14.28 10.85 -2.14
C SER A 8 -13.91 10.24 -0.80
N THR A 9 -14.01 8.91 -0.68
CA THR A 9 -13.43 8.15 0.43
C THR A 9 -11.95 7.82 0.19
N CYS A 10 -11.45 8.06 -1.02
CA CYS A 10 -10.03 7.93 -1.32
C CYS A 10 -9.18 8.98 -0.59
N ARG A 11 -7.94 8.60 -0.27
CA ARG A 11 -6.88 9.49 0.23
C ARG A 11 -5.61 9.24 -0.56
N PHE A 12 -4.94 10.31 -0.96
CA PHE A 12 -3.61 10.24 -1.56
C PHE A 12 -2.72 11.21 -0.81
N SER A 13 -1.70 10.70 -0.12
CA SER A 13 -0.89 11.51 0.79
C SER A 13 0.58 11.34 0.49
N LYS A 14 1.35 12.37 0.82
CA LYS A 14 2.80 12.28 0.94
C LYS A 14 3.23 12.57 2.35
N ARG A 15 4.33 11.95 2.77
CA ARG A 15 4.99 12.31 4.02
C ARG A 15 5.81 13.59 3.81
N ILE A 16 5.71 14.49 4.77
CA ILE A 16 6.38 15.80 4.80
C ILE A 16 7.62 15.73 5.69
N SER A 17 7.54 14.95 6.76
CA SER A 17 8.67 14.67 7.64
C SER A 17 8.41 13.42 8.47
N PHE A 18 9.48 12.75 8.85
CA PHE A 18 9.54 11.69 9.82
C PHE A 18 10.55 12.06 10.91
N ARG A 19 10.28 11.64 12.15
CA ARG A 19 11.31 11.53 13.18
C ARG A 19 11.02 10.39 14.13
N TRP A 20 12.08 9.80 14.64
CA TRP A 20 12.07 9.25 15.98
C TRP A 20 12.10 10.42 16.98
N LEU A 21 11.40 10.35 18.12
CA LEU A 21 11.35 11.49 19.07
C LEU A 21 12.73 11.97 19.57
N THR A 22 13.75 11.14 19.45
CA THR A 22 15.15 11.45 19.82
C THR A 22 15.96 12.11 18.72
N THR A 23 15.42 12.27 17.51
CA THR A 23 16.12 12.83 16.34
C THR A 23 15.38 14.05 15.77
N PRO A 24 16.07 14.94 15.05
CA PRO A 24 15.41 15.99 14.27
C PRO A 24 14.42 15.40 13.25
N ALA A 25 13.39 16.18 12.91
CA ALA A 25 12.48 15.86 11.82
C ALA A 25 13.13 16.11 10.47
N GLU A 26 13.07 15.11 9.59
CA GLU A 26 13.57 15.17 8.23
C GLU A 26 12.71 14.31 7.30
N GLU A 27 12.76 14.56 6.00
CA GLU A 27 12.17 13.67 5.00
C GLU A 27 13.26 13.24 4.03
N THR A 28 13.65 11.97 4.13
CA THR A 28 14.69 11.36 3.30
C THR A 28 14.12 10.56 2.13
N THR A 29 12.79 10.49 2.00
CA THR A 29 12.09 9.66 1.00
C THR A 29 11.10 10.45 0.13
N ASP A 30 10.86 10.01 -1.10
CA ASP A 30 9.61 10.32 -1.83
C ASP A 30 8.55 9.30 -1.40
N THR A 31 7.97 9.51 -0.22
CA THR A 31 6.89 8.68 0.30
C THR A 31 5.55 9.09 -0.29
N ILE A 32 4.83 8.10 -0.82
CA ILE A 32 3.41 8.22 -1.15
C ILE A 32 2.60 7.10 -0.52
N VAL A 33 1.41 7.44 -0.03
CA VAL A 33 0.40 6.49 0.43
C VAL A 33 -0.89 6.77 -0.32
N MET A 34 -1.45 5.73 -0.92
CA MET A 34 -2.80 5.79 -1.48
C MET A 34 -3.71 4.87 -0.68
N SER A 35 -4.93 5.34 -0.40
CA SER A 35 -5.98 4.55 0.22
C SER A 35 -7.28 4.69 -0.56
N VAL A 36 -7.94 3.57 -0.81
CA VAL A 36 -9.29 3.51 -1.38
C VAL A 36 -10.14 2.74 -0.37
N LYS A 37 -11.08 3.44 0.27
CA LYS A 37 -11.83 2.92 1.43
C LYS A 37 -10.86 2.43 2.52
N ASP A 38 -10.96 1.15 2.89
CA ASP A 38 -10.21 0.55 3.99
C ASP A 38 -8.95 -0.20 3.52
N TRP A 39 -8.47 0.05 2.29
CA TRP A 39 -7.26 -0.58 1.74
C TRP A 39 -6.24 0.47 1.35
N TYR A 40 -4.95 0.16 1.56
CA TYR A 40 -3.86 1.08 1.27
C TYR A 40 -2.67 0.41 0.58
N VAL A 41 -1.89 1.24 -0.11
CA VAL A 41 -0.60 0.92 -0.70
C VAL A 41 0.36 2.08 -0.39
N ASP A 42 1.46 1.77 0.31
CA ASP A 42 2.50 2.69 0.77
C ASP A 42 3.82 2.34 0.08
N LEU A 43 4.43 3.33 -0.58
CA LEU A 43 5.75 3.22 -1.15
C LEU A 43 6.62 4.39 -0.71
N ARG A 44 7.77 4.07 -0.11
CA ARG A 44 8.80 5.00 0.34
C ARG A 44 10.08 4.74 -0.45
N ILE A 45 10.43 5.66 -1.35
CA ILE A 45 11.69 5.61 -2.11
C ILE A 45 12.71 6.54 -1.48
N GLU A 46 13.85 6.03 -1.05
CA GLU A 46 14.95 6.84 -0.54
C GLU A 46 15.45 7.82 -1.61
N THR A 47 15.40 9.11 -1.33
CA THR A 47 15.76 10.16 -2.30
C THR A 47 17.22 10.13 -2.70
N ALA A 48 18.11 9.71 -1.80
CA ALA A 48 19.55 9.68 -2.04
C ALA A 48 19.97 8.57 -3.01
N THR A 49 19.30 7.41 -2.97
CA THR A 49 19.72 6.22 -3.73
C THR A 49 18.71 5.75 -4.77
N GLY A 50 17.45 6.18 -4.66
CA GLY A 50 16.34 5.68 -5.48
C GLY A 50 15.90 4.26 -5.14
N LYS A 51 16.37 3.69 -4.02
CA LYS A 51 15.97 2.36 -3.55
C LYS A 51 14.71 2.43 -2.71
N ILE A 52 14.03 1.28 -2.56
CA ILE A 52 12.92 1.14 -1.62
C ILE A 52 13.51 1.24 -0.21
N ASP A 53 13.05 2.24 0.55
CA ASP A 53 13.25 2.36 1.99
C ASP A 53 12.25 1.46 2.72
N TRP A 54 10.97 1.62 2.38
CA TRP A 54 9.90 0.76 2.88
C TRP A 54 8.77 0.66 1.86
N ALA A 55 8.17 -0.51 1.73
CA ALA A 55 6.97 -0.74 0.93
C ALA A 55 5.99 -1.62 1.71
N ILE A 56 4.76 -1.15 1.88
CA ILE A 56 3.74 -1.78 2.71
C ILE A 56 2.40 -1.75 1.99
N ALA A 57 1.60 -2.82 2.09
CA ALA A 57 0.21 -2.80 1.67
C ALA A 57 -0.66 -3.73 2.52
N GLY A 58 -1.93 -3.34 2.65
CA GLY A 58 -2.92 -4.11 3.40
C GLY A 58 -4.16 -3.30 3.72
N GLN A 59 -4.75 -3.59 4.88
CA GLN A 59 -5.99 -2.97 5.35
C GLN A 59 -5.71 -1.85 6.33
N ARG A 60 -6.53 -0.80 6.23
CA ARG A 60 -6.61 0.33 7.15
C ARG A 60 -7.83 0.14 8.05
N ILE A 61 -7.61 -0.15 9.32
CA ILE A 61 -8.66 -0.44 10.30
C ILE A 61 -8.81 0.75 11.23
N VAL A 62 -9.99 1.38 11.28
CA VAL A 62 -10.26 2.48 12.21
C VAL A 62 -10.70 1.92 13.56
N GLU A 63 -9.87 2.13 14.58
CA GLU A 63 -10.13 1.68 15.95
C GLU A 63 -10.88 2.73 16.79
N GLY A 64 -10.72 4.01 16.45
CA GLY A 64 -11.32 5.13 17.17
C GLY A 64 -11.33 6.41 16.35
N GLN A 65 -12.19 7.37 16.71
CA GLN A 65 -12.39 8.62 15.96
C GLN A 65 -11.87 9.87 16.69
N GLU A 66 -11.65 9.81 18.01
CA GLU A 66 -11.25 10.98 18.82
C GLU A 66 -10.17 10.62 19.86
N PRO A 67 -8.86 10.76 19.54
CA PRO A 67 -8.33 11.07 18.20
C PRO A 67 -8.56 9.91 17.22
N LEU A 68 -8.43 10.21 15.92
CA LEU A 68 -8.49 9.17 14.90
C LEU A 68 -7.36 8.18 15.14
N ARG A 69 -7.71 6.94 15.50
CA ARG A 69 -6.77 5.86 15.77
C ARG A 69 -6.94 4.79 14.71
N VAL A 70 -5.84 4.42 14.08
CA VAL A 70 -5.83 3.55 12.91
C VAL A 70 -4.78 2.47 13.10
N THR A 71 -5.17 1.23 12.82
CA THR A 71 -4.28 0.08 12.75
C THR A 71 -4.12 -0.34 11.29
N PHE A 72 -2.87 -0.55 10.86
CA PHE A 72 -2.54 -0.95 9.51
C PHE A 72 -2.10 -2.42 9.49
N SER A 73 -2.72 -3.24 8.66
CA SER A 73 -2.32 -4.64 8.49
C SER A 73 -1.23 -4.78 7.43
N HIS A 74 -0.25 -5.65 7.67
CA HIS A 74 0.93 -5.79 6.82
C HIS A 74 0.82 -7.10 6.01
N GLU A 75 0.01 -7.08 4.94
CA GLU A 75 -0.12 -8.25 4.05
C GLU A 75 1.07 -8.37 3.08
N LEU A 76 1.69 -7.24 2.75
CA LEU A 76 2.97 -7.11 2.07
C LEU A 76 3.81 -6.10 2.84
N ASP A 77 5.06 -6.45 3.14
CA ASP A 77 5.97 -5.59 3.92
C ASP A 77 7.44 -5.92 3.59
N SER A 78 8.20 -4.93 3.10
CA SER A 78 9.63 -5.11 2.78
C SER A 78 10.51 -5.35 4.01
N HIS A 79 10.05 -5.03 5.23
CA HIS A 79 10.73 -5.32 6.49
C HIS A 79 10.35 -6.67 7.10
N ASN A 80 9.48 -7.45 6.44
CA ASN A 80 9.01 -8.76 6.91
C ASN A 80 8.23 -8.69 8.23
N ALA A 81 7.60 -7.56 8.58
CA ALA A 81 6.84 -7.39 9.81
C ALA A 81 5.35 -7.82 9.67
N PHE A 82 5.08 -8.96 9.03
CA PHE A 82 3.72 -9.43 8.72
C PHE A 82 2.81 -9.73 9.93
N GLU A 83 3.42 -9.99 11.09
CA GLU A 83 2.69 -10.31 12.34
C GLU A 83 2.49 -9.08 13.23
N ILE A 84 3.00 -7.92 12.80
CA ILE A 84 2.89 -6.65 13.51
C ILE A 84 1.85 -5.81 12.78
N ALA A 85 1.06 -5.07 13.56
CA ALA A 85 0.17 -4.06 13.02
C ALA A 85 0.58 -2.72 13.61
N ASP A 86 0.95 -1.77 12.75
CA ASP A 86 1.33 -0.44 13.20
C ASP A 86 0.06 0.34 13.57
N CYS A 87 0.07 0.96 14.74
CA CYS A 87 -1.02 1.78 15.23
C CYS A 87 -0.59 3.24 15.29
N GLY A 88 -1.29 4.09 14.53
CA GLY A 88 -1.09 5.54 14.49
C GLY A 88 -2.28 6.30 15.06
N SER A 89 -2.00 7.36 15.81
CA SER A 89 -3.00 8.36 16.21
C SER A 89 -2.80 9.64 15.41
N PHE A 90 -3.85 10.11 14.75
CA PHE A 90 -3.82 11.24 13.84
C PHE A 90 -4.44 12.49 14.46
N PHE A 91 -3.74 13.61 14.31
CA PHE A 91 -4.13 14.92 14.81
C PHE A 91 -4.03 15.96 13.69
N PRO A 92 -5.12 16.69 13.37
CA PRO A 92 -5.06 17.72 12.36
C PRO A 92 -4.16 18.88 12.81
N LEU A 93 -3.31 19.37 11.91
CA LEU A 93 -2.45 20.52 12.13
C LEU A 93 -3.09 21.80 11.55
N PRO A 94 -2.76 23.00 12.09
CA PRO A 94 -3.34 24.27 11.64
C PRO A 94 -3.12 24.60 10.15
N ASN A 95 -2.13 23.99 9.51
CA ASN A 95 -1.80 24.19 8.10
C ASN A 95 -2.55 23.22 7.16
N GLY A 96 -3.41 22.34 7.68
CA GLY A 96 -4.16 21.35 6.92
C GLY A 96 -3.44 20.02 6.69
N ASP A 97 -2.22 19.87 7.21
CA ASP A 97 -1.53 18.57 7.28
C ASP A 97 -2.05 17.77 8.50
N ASP A 98 -1.74 16.49 8.57
CA ASP A 98 -2.02 15.62 9.73
C ASP A 98 -0.71 15.22 10.41
N LEU A 99 -0.67 15.27 11.74
CA LEU A 99 0.38 14.66 12.56
C LEU A 99 -0.07 13.26 12.95
N GLU A 100 0.68 12.25 12.53
CA GLU A 100 0.60 10.89 13.03
C GLU A 100 1.65 10.67 14.12
N VAL A 101 1.23 10.10 15.23
CA VAL A 101 2.14 9.64 16.29
C VAL A 101 1.85 8.18 16.62
N GLY A 102 2.91 7.43 16.88
CA GLY A 102 2.79 6.02 17.18
C GLY A 102 4.09 5.45 17.73
N SER A 103 4.15 4.12 17.78
CA SER A 103 5.35 3.38 18.13
C SER A 103 5.48 2.20 17.19
N MET A 104 6.69 1.96 16.68
CA MET A 104 6.99 0.81 15.81
C MET A 104 8.44 0.33 16.01
N PRO A 105 8.78 -0.90 15.57
CA PRO A 105 10.14 -1.40 15.62
C PRO A 105 11.12 -0.54 14.80
N ARG A 106 12.25 -0.18 15.40
CA ARG A 106 13.30 0.59 14.73
C ARG A 106 14.33 -0.33 14.06
N HIS A 107 14.04 -0.79 12.84
CA HIS A 107 14.79 -1.82 12.12
C HIS A 107 16.26 -1.47 11.81
N ASP A 108 16.66 -0.19 11.83
CA ASP A 108 18.06 0.24 11.66
C ASP A 108 18.93 0.01 12.92
N LEU A 109 18.33 -0.36 14.06
CA LEU A 109 19.05 -0.65 15.30
C LEU A 109 19.09 -2.15 15.63
N PRO A 110 20.17 -2.65 16.28
CA PRO A 110 20.25 -4.04 16.69
C PRO A 110 19.07 -4.48 17.56
N GLY A 111 18.40 -5.56 17.16
CA GLY A 111 17.24 -6.11 17.86
C GLY A 111 15.93 -5.36 17.62
N ALA A 112 15.89 -4.37 16.72
CA ALA A 112 14.71 -3.61 16.31
C ALA A 112 13.80 -3.17 17.48
N PRO A 113 14.33 -2.43 18.48
CA PRO A 113 13.54 -2.01 19.63
C PRO A 113 12.39 -1.10 19.20
N ASP A 114 11.24 -1.22 19.86
CA ASP A 114 10.13 -0.29 19.68
C ASP A 114 10.53 1.14 20.07
N LYS A 115 10.19 2.10 19.20
CA LYS A 115 10.45 3.52 19.40
C LYS A 115 9.25 4.35 18.99
N GLU A 116 9.03 5.43 19.75
CA GLU A 116 8.04 6.44 19.42
C GLU A 116 8.48 7.27 18.21
N TYR A 117 7.55 7.50 17.30
CA TYR A 117 7.76 8.28 16.09
C TYR A 117 6.71 9.38 15.93
N GLU A 118 7.04 10.35 15.09
CA GLU A 118 6.11 11.31 14.52
C GLU A 118 6.26 11.37 13.01
N GLU A 119 5.14 11.36 12.30
CA GLU A 119 5.05 11.60 10.87
C GLU A 119 4.12 12.77 10.59
N VAL A 120 4.52 13.68 9.70
CA VAL A 120 3.64 14.74 9.20
C VAL A 120 3.21 14.36 7.80
N TRP A 121 1.91 14.31 7.57
CA TRP A 121 1.30 13.86 6.32
C TRP A 121 0.55 14.99 5.65
N ARG A 122 0.75 15.14 4.34
CA ARG A 122 -0.02 16.06 3.51
C ARG A 122 -0.88 15.29 2.54
N GLU A 123 -2.18 15.53 2.60
CA GLU A 123 -3.09 15.08 1.54
C GLU A 123 -2.82 15.86 0.24
N LEU A 124 -2.63 15.11 -0.85
CA LEU A 124 -2.36 15.60 -2.18
C LEU A 124 -3.64 15.65 -3.02
N PRO A 125 -3.73 16.62 -3.96
CA PRO A 125 -4.77 16.60 -4.97
C PRO A 125 -4.64 15.35 -5.86
N PHE A 126 -5.77 14.85 -6.35
CA PHE A 126 -5.74 13.77 -7.33
C PHE A 126 -5.29 14.30 -8.70
N ARG A 127 -4.42 13.52 -9.34
CA ARG A 127 -3.99 13.77 -10.71
C ARG A 127 -5.12 13.35 -11.64
N GLU A 128 -5.46 14.20 -12.61
CA GLU A 128 -6.45 13.84 -13.63
C GLU A 128 -6.02 12.56 -14.35
N GLY A 129 -6.98 11.66 -14.57
CA GLY A 129 -6.76 10.40 -15.27
C GLY A 129 -7.19 10.47 -16.75
N PRO A 130 -7.14 9.32 -17.44
CA PRO A 130 -7.67 9.17 -18.80
C PRO A 130 -9.17 9.51 -18.91
N GLU A 131 -9.91 9.50 -17.81
CA GLU A 131 -11.34 9.86 -17.75
C GLU A 131 -11.58 11.37 -17.94
N GLY A 132 -10.52 12.18 -17.84
CA GLY A 132 -10.56 13.62 -18.02
C GLY A 132 -10.89 14.41 -16.74
N PRO A 133 -11.18 15.71 -16.87
CA PRO A 133 -11.28 16.61 -15.73
C PRO A 133 -12.49 16.30 -14.84
N ASN A 134 -12.27 16.30 -13.53
CA ASN A 134 -13.27 16.04 -12.48
C ASN A 134 -13.99 14.69 -12.57
N LYS A 135 -13.37 13.70 -13.22
CA LYS A 135 -13.84 12.33 -13.30
C LYS A 135 -12.69 11.41 -12.98
N GLY A 136 -12.98 10.27 -12.37
CA GLY A 136 -11.95 9.28 -12.18
C GLY A 136 -12.45 8.06 -11.42
N ILE A 137 -11.79 6.95 -11.69
CA ILE A 137 -11.95 5.73 -10.93
C ILE A 137 -10.75 5.52 -10.01
N SER A 138 -11.02 4.86 -8.89
CA SER A 138 -10.03 4.47 -7.91
C SER A 138 -10.31 3.06 -7.45
N TRP A 139 -9.27 2.27 -7.26
CA TRP A 139 -9.41 0.89 -6.80
C TRP A 139 -8.13 0.37 -6.16
N VAL A 140 -8.27 -0.71 -5.41
CA VAL A 140 -7.16 -1.52 -4.92
C VAL A 140 -7.42 -2.98 -5.32
N LEU A 141 -6.41 -3.63 -5.89
CA LEU A 141 -6.38 -5.05 -6.19
C LEU A 141 -5.34 -5.74 -5.31
N GLU A 142 -5.63 -6.98 -4.96
CA GLU A 142 -4.69 -7.90 -4.31
C GLU A 142 -4.60 -9.17 -5.15
N SER A 143 -3.41 -9.76 -5.29
CA SER A 143 -3.25 -11.04 -5.97
C SER A 143 -4.13 -12.11 -5.34
N ASP A 144 -4.80 -12.90 -6.18
CA ASP A 144 -5.47 -14.12 -5.72
C ASP A 144 -4.41 -15.19 -5.48
N ASP A 145 -4.16 -15.51 -4.21
CA ASP A 145 -3.18 -16.53 -3.82
C ASP A 145 -3.72 -17.96 -4.09
N GLY A 146 -4.99 -18.09 -4.49
CA GLY A 146 -5.65 -19.36 -4.76
C GLY A 146 -5.96 -20.16 -3.51
N ASP A 147 -6.31 -21.44 -3.69
CA ASP A 147 -6.45 -22.36 -2.57
C ASP A 147 -5.07 -22.92 -2.18
N LEU A 148 -4.54 -22.43 -1.05
CA LEU A 148 -3.29 -22.93 -0.50
C LEU A 148 -3.46 -24.31 0.18
N GLY A 149 -4.67 -24.85 0.28
CA GLY A 149 -5.01 -26.10 0.96
C GLY A 149 -5.01 -25.96 2.49
N SER A 150 -5.09 -27.06 3.24
CA SER A 150 -5.01 -27.07 4.71
C SER A 150 -3.83 -27.90 5.26
N GLY A 151 -2.86 -28.19 4.39
CA GLY A 151 -1.67 -28.98 4.69
C GLY A 151 -0.62 -28.19 5.46
N GLU A 152 0.26 -28.92 6.13
CA GLU A 152 1.50 -28.38 6.69
C GLU A 152 2.59 -28.30 5.61
N GLY A 153 3.61 -27.48 5.85
CA GLY A 153 4.74 -27.29 4.95
C GLY A 153 4.89 -25.84 4.50
N GLU A 154 5.79 -25.62 3.54
CA GLU A 154 6.05 -24.30 2.98
C GLU A 154 5.34 -24.14 1.65
N VAL A 155 4.69 -22.99 1.47
CA VAL A 155 4.06 -22.59 0.21
C VAL A 155 4.64 -21.25 -0.21
N THR A 156 5.09 -21.17 -1.46
CA THR A 156 5.55 -19.91 -2.05
C THR A 156 4.39 -19.19 -2.70
N VAL A 157 4.21 -17.92 -2.34
CA VAL A 157 3.14 -17.05 -2.83
C VAL A 157 3.77 -15.82 -3.48
N SER A 158 3.29 -15.44 -4.66
CA SER A 158 3.65 -14.16 -5.29
C SER A 158 2.59 -13.12 -4.92
N LYS A 159 2.81 -12.43 -3.79
CA LYS A 159 1.88 -11.43 -3.26
C LYS A 159 2.03 -10.14 -4.06
N THR A 160 0.93 -9.62 -4.59
CA THR A 160 0.94 -8.35 -5.34
C THR A 160 -0.21 -7.47 -4.88
N PHE A 161 0.07 -6.21 -4.59
CA PHE A 161 -0.94 -5.18 -4.39
C PHE A 161 -0.83 -4.13 -5.50
N ILE A 162 -1.97 -3.71 -6.02
CA ILE A 162 -2.04 -2.69 -7.06
C ILE A 162 -3.08 -1.67 -6.63
N GLY A 163 -2.69 -0.40 -6.57
CA GLY A 163 -3.58 0.71 -6.27
C GLY A 163 -3.62 1.69 -7.42
N ARG A 164 -4.81 2.22 -7.67
CA ARG A 164 -5.02 3.36 -8.57
C ARG A 164 -5.91 4.37 -7.89
N ILE A 165 -5.50 5.64 -7.90
CA ILE A 165 -6.36 6.79 -7.65
C ILE A 165 -6.24 7.69 -8.86
N TRP A 166 -7.28 7.69 -9.71
CA TRP A 166 -7.36 8.53 -10.90
C TRP A 166 -6.11 8.38 -11.78
N GLY A 167 -5.37 9.46 -12.03
CA GLY A 167 -4.13 9.46 -12.81
C GLY A 167 -2.89 9.03 -12.05
N THR A 168 -2.99 8.37 -10.89
CA THR A 168 -1.84 7.86 -10.13
C THR A 168 -2.00 6.37 -9.87
N TYR A 169 -0.95 5.61 -10.17
CA TYR A 169 -0.91 4.16 -10.12
C TYR A 169 0.32 3.67 -9.35
N LEU A 170 0.14 2.61 -8.57
CA LEU A 170 1.19 1.96 -7.80
C LEU A 170 0.99 0.44 -7.80
N ALA A 171 2.05 -0.31 -8.05
CA ALA A 171 2.07 -1.77 -7.90
C ALA A 171 3.26 -2.19 -7.05
N LEU A 172 3.02 -3.05 -6.07
CA LEU A 172 4.03 -3.67 -5.21
C LEU A 172 3.93 -5.19 -5.36
N SER A 173 5.06 -5.88 -5.45
CA SER A 173 5.10 -7.35 -5.42
C SER A 173 6.20 -7.87 -4.53
N GLN A 174 5.89 -8.96 -3.84
CA GLN A 174 6.82 -9.66 -2.95
C GLN A 174 6.61 -11.16 -3.08
N THR A 175 7.68 -11.92 -3.28
CA THR A 175 7.64 -13.37 -3.11
C THR A 175 7.65 -13.68 -1.63
N GLN A 176 6.64 -14.38 -1.14
CA GLN A 176 6.49 -14.77 0.26
C GLN A 176 6.56 -16.29 0.41
N ILE A 177 7.12 -16.75 1.52
CA ILE A 177 7.07 -18.14 1.98
C ILE A 177 6.12 -18.19 3.16
N HIS A 178 5.06 -18.96 3.03
CA HIS A 178 4.11 -19.24 4.10
C HIS A 178 4.50 -20.58 4.71
N SER A 179 5.10 -20.57 5.90
CA SER A 179 5.43 -21.76 6.69
C SER A 179 4.24 -22.13 7.56
N ARG A 180 3.69 -23.32 7.32
CA ARG A 180 2.39 -23.73 7.85
C ARG A 180 2.56 -24.95 8.74
N GLN A 181 2.16 -24.84 9.99
CA GLN A 181 2.30 -25.91 10.98
C GLN A 181 1.04 -26.02 11.81
N LYS A 182 0.65 -27.24 12.15
CA LYS A 182 -0.46 -27.48 13.06
C LYS A 182 0.03 -27.43 14.51
N THR A 183 -0.71 -26.73 15.34
CA THR A 183 -0.53 -26.79 16.79
C THR A 183 -0.93 -28.18 17.32
N PRO A 184 -0.58 -28.53 18.56
CA PRO A 184 -1.10 -29.73 19.21
C PRO A 184 -2.64 -29.79 19.29
N SER A 185 -3.34 -28.65 19.25
CA SER A 185 -4.80 -28.57 19.17
C SER A 185 -5.36 -28.81 17.76
N GLY A 186 -4.51 -28.89 16.75
CA GLY A 186 -4.88 -29.10 15.35
C GLY A 186 -5.10 -27.81 14.55
N ASP A 187 -4.92 -26.64 15.18
CA ASP A 187 -5.07 -25.33 14.54
C ASP A 187 -3.87 -25.06 13.61
N LEU A 188 -4.15 -24.57 12.40
CA LEU A 188 -3.08 -24.24 11.46
C LEU A 188 -2.54 -22.84 11.74
N VAL A 189 -1.28 -22.76 12.10
CA VAL A 189 -0.53 -21.50 12.26
C VAL A 189 0.31 -21.27 11.01
N VAL A 190 0.26 -20.04 10.51
CA VAL A 190 1.02 -19.61 9.33
C VAL A 190 2.00 -18.52 9.75
N LYS A 191 3.29 -18.75 9.50
CA LYS A 191 4.34 -17.75 9.60
C LYS A 191 4.76 -17.33 8.21
N LYS A 192 4.92 -16.03 7.99
CA LYS A 192 5.30 -15.47 6.70
C LYS A 192 6.75 -14.97 6.74
N SER A 193 7.49 -15.21 5.67
CA SER A 193 8.71 -14.49 5.34
C SER A 193 8.63 -14.04 3.88
N GLY A 194 9.32 -12.97 3.54
CA GLY A 194 9.26 -12.33 2.24
C GLY A 194 10.65 -11.99 1.73
N ALA A 195 10.81 -12.11 0.41
CA ALA A 195 11.95 -11.59 -0.32
C ALA A 195 11.88 -10.06 -0.46
N ASP A 196 12.87 -9.49 -1.13
CA ASP A 196 12.85 -8.07 -1.49
C ASP A 196 11.62 -7.72 -2.32
N VAL A 197 11.09 -6.51 -2.08
CA VAL A 197 9.93 -5.98 -2.80
C VAL A 197 10.36 -5.40 -4.14
N SER A 198 9.54 -5.60 -5.16
CA SER A 198 9.60 -4.84 -6.42
C SER A 198 8.41 -3.88 -6.49
N ALA A 199 8.65 -2.68 -7.00
CA ALA A 199 7.67 -1.61 -7.07
C ALA A 199 7.66 -0.94 -8.46
N ARG A 200 6.45 -0.54 -8.88
CA ARG A 200 6.20 0.27 -10.08
C ARG A 200 5.25 1.40 -9.72
N ARG A 201 5.59 2.64 -10.07
CA ARG A 201 4.71 3.81 -9.95
C ARG A 201 4.58 4.47 -11.30
N GLU A 202 3.34 4.73 -11.71
CA GLU A 202 3.02 5.42 -12.96
C GLU A 202 2.09 6.61 -12.70
N GLU A 203 2.24 7.65 -13.50
CA GLU A 203 1.43 8.87 -13.42
C GLU A 203 0.91 9.27 -14.81
N TRP A 204 -0.34 9.72 -14.85
CA TRP A 204 -0.99 10.19 -16.05
C TRP A 204 -0.64 11.65 -16.37
N GLU A 205 -0.25 11.89 -17.62
CA GLU A 205 -0.08 13.23 -18.19
C GLU A 205 -0.85 13.33 -19.52
N SER A 206 -0.18 13.14 -20.65
CA SER A 206 -0.79 12.88 -21.95
C SER A 206 -0.95 11.38 -22.25
N GLY A 207 -0.62 10.56 -21.26
CA GLY A 207 -0.52 9.10 -21.25
C GLY A 207 0.05 8.64 -19.91
N TRP A 208 0.02 7.34 -19.64
CA TRP A 208 0.69 6.77 -18.47
C TRP A 208 2.20 6.80 -18.66
N ASN A 209 2.91 7.41 -17.70
CA ASN A 209 4.37 7.49 -17.69
C ASN A 209 4.91 6.86 -16.41
N GLU A 210 5.99 6.10 -16.56
CA GLU A 210 6.72 5.52 -15.45
C GLU A 210 7.45 6.60 -14.65
N LYS A 211 7.20 6.64 -13.34
CA LYS A 211 7.93 7.47 -12.39
C LYS A 211 8.95 6.67 -11.60
N TYR A 212 8.60 5.45 -11.19
CA TYR A 212 9.51 4.52 -10.53
C TYR A 212 9.33 3.10 -11.07
N LEU A 213 10.46 2.40 -11.22
CA LEU A 213 10.55 0.99 -11.52
C LEU A 213 11.77 0.43 -10.77
N VAL A 214 11.53 -0.17 -9.60
CA VAL A 214 12.59 -0.50 -8.63
C VAL A 214 12.41 -1.92 -8.12
N GLY A 215 13.51 -2.69 -8.06
CA GLY A 215 13.52 -4.09 -7.66
C GLY A 215 13.67 -5.05 -8.84
N GLU A 216 14.13 -6.27 -8.57
CA GLU A 216 14.52 -7.25 -9.59
C GLU A 216 13.35 -7.65 -10.51
N ALA A 217 12.15 -7.78 -9.96
CA ALA A 217 10.95 -8.17 -10.69
C ALA A 217 10.08 -6.97 -11.11
N ALA A 218 10.57 -5.73 -11.01
CA ALA A 218 9.73 -4.55 -11.30
C ALA A 218 9.25 -4.53 -12.77
N GLY A 219 10.08 -4.99 -13.70
CA GLY A 219 9.74 -5.06 -15.13
C GLY A 219 8.58 -6.01 -15.45
N SER A 220 8.26 -6.97 -14.57
CA SER A 220 7.12 -7.89 -14.75
C SER A 220 5.86 -7.46 -13.99
N LEU A 221 5.92 -6.37 -13.21
CA LEU A 221 4.72 -5.79 -12.60
C LEU A 221 3.78 -5.24 -13.69
N PRO A 222 2.45 -5.39 -13.53
CA PRO A 222 1.48 -4.81 -14.44
C PRO A 222 1.67 -3.31 -14.62
N SER A 223 1.46 -2.82 -15.83
CA SER A 223 1.57 -1.41 -16.23
C SER A 223 0.24 -0.93 -16.73
N MET A 224 -0.16 0.31 -16.42
CA MET A 224 -1.40 0.88 -16.94
C MET A 224 -1.36 1.10 -18.46
N VAL A 225 -0.19 0.98 -19.09
CA VAL A 225 -0.04 1.04 -20.55
C VAL A 225 -0.63 -0.20 -21.24
N VAL A 226 -0.68 -1.37 -20.57
CA VAL A 226 -1.11 -2.64 -21.18
C VAL A 226 -1.86 -3.53 -20.19
N GLY A 227 -2.95 -4.16 -20.63
CA GLY A 227 -3.54 -5.32 -19.92
C GLY A 227 -4.53 -4.98 -18.80
N PHE A 228 -5.09 -3.77 -18.83
CA PHE A 228 -6.21 -3.32 -17.99
C PHE A 228 -7.52 -3.21 -18.80
N ASP A 229 -7.69 -4.08 -19.81
CA ASP A 229 -8.89 -4.11 -20.62
C ASP A 229 -10.14 -4.38 -19.76
N GLY A 230 -11.17 -3.53 -19.89
CA GLY A 230 -12.40 -3.64 -19.10
C GLY A 230 -12.31 -3.09 -17.68
N GLU A 231 -11.21 -2.42 -17.33
CA GLU A 231 -11.08 -1.66 -16.09
C GLU A 231 -12.30 -0.75 -15.86
N GLY A 232 -12.79 -0.72 -14.62
CA GLY A 232 -13.93 0.12 -14.26
C GLY A 232 -15.27 -0.37 -14.82
N VAL A 233 -15.37 -1.62 -15.26
CA VAL A 233 -16.63 -2.24 -15.73
C VAL A 233 -16.85 -3.59 -15.03
N GLY A 234 -18.12 -3.96 -14.79
CA GLY A 234 -18.49 -5.28 -14.27
C GLY A 234 -17.82 -5.60 -12.92
N SER A 235 -17.14 -6.74 -12.84
CA SER A 235 -16.49 -7.26 -11.61
C SER A 235 -15.53 -6.26 -10.96
N TRP A 236 -14.89 -5.36 -11.72
CA TRP A 236 -14.05 -4.29 -11.17
C TRP A 236 -14.77 -3.41 -10.15
N ARG A 237 -16.09 -3.28 -10.25
CA ARG A 237 -16.91 -2.39 -9.40
C ARG A 237 -17.38 -3.05 -8.11
N THR A 238 -17.06 -4.33 -7.90
CA THR A 238 -17.61 -5.12 -6.80
C THR A 238 -16.48 -5.69 -5.95
N PRO A 239 -16.21 -5.11 -4.75
CA PRO A 239 -15.25 -5.67 -3.82
C PRO A 239 -15.53 -7.15 -3.51
N GLY A 240 -14.48 -7.97 -3.54
CA GLY A 240 -14.52 -9.42 -3.36
C GLY A 240 -14.56 -10.21 -4.67
N GLU A 241 -14.97 -9.60 -5.78
CA GLU A 241 -14.95 -10.25 -7.10
C GLU A 241 -13.52 -10.38 -7.64
N LYS A 242 -13.35 -11.31 -8.59
CA LYS A 242 -12.07 -11.56 -9.25
C LYS A 242 -12.01 -10.91 -10.63
N VAL A 243 -10.85 -10.37 -10.97
CA VAL A 243 -10.52 -9.80 -12.28
C VAL A 243 -9.20 -10.37 -12.77
N GLU A 244 -9.00 -10.37 -14.08
CA GLU A 244 -7.74 -10.80 -14.69
C GLU A 244 -6.99 -9.57 -15.21
N VAL A 245 -5.71 -9.45 -14.83
CA VAL A 245 -4.80 -8.41 -15.31
C VAL A 245 -3.54 -9.11 -15.78
N GLN A 246 -3.22 -8.96 -17.06
CA GLN A 246 -2.04 -9.57 -17.70
C GLN A 246 -1.87 -11.08 -17.40
N GLY A 247 -2.97 -11.85 -17.42
CA GLY A 247 -2.95 -13.29 -17.19
C GLY A 247 -2.80 -13.73 -15.73
N LYS A 248 -2.82 -12.80 -14.77
CA LYS A 248 -2.88 -13.09 -13.33
C LYS A 248 -4.23 -12.67 -12.77
N THR A 249 -4.76 -13.49 -11.86
CA THR A 249 -6.03 -13.21 -11.18
C THR A 249 -5.80 -12.36 -9.95
N TYR A 250 -6.68 -11.37 -9.78
CA TYR A 250 -6.68 -10.45 -8.65
C TYR A 250 -8.06 -10.36 -8.04
N ILE A 251 -8.12 -10.11 -6.74
CA ILE A 251 -9.33 -9.81 -5.99
C ILE A 251 -9.48 -8.29 -5.93
N VAL A 252 -10.64 -7.78 -6.30
CA VAL A 252 -11.00 -6.37 -6.12
C VAL A 252 -11.18 -6.12 -4.63
N ARG A 253 -10.30 -5.35 -4.01
CA ARG A 253 -10.36 -5.03 -2.58
C ARG A 253 -11.18 -3.78 -2.30
N ALA A 254 -11.06 -2.79 -3.17
CA ALA A 254 -11.83 -1.57 -3.10
C ALA A 254 -12.07 -1.01 -4.51
N PHE A 255 -13.18 -0.30 -4.68
CA PHE A 255 -13.52 0.45 -5.88
C PHE A 255 -14.33 1.69 -5.50
N GLU A 256 -14.05 2.80 -6.16
CA GLU A 256 -14.77 4.08 -6.12
C GLU A 256 -14.74 4.73 -7.51
N GLU A 257 -15.83 5.41 -7.88
CA GLU A 257 -15.92 6.25 -9.08
C GLU A 257 -16.61 7.56 -8.72
N ILE A 258 -16.12 8.66 -9.30
CA ILE A 258 -16.67 10.01 -9.16
C ILE A 258 -16.99 10.59 -10.53
#